data_AF-A0A1I3QGQ7-F1
#
_entry.id   AF-A0A1I3QGQ7-F1
#
_cell.length_a   1.000
_cell.length_b   1.000
_cell.length_c   1.000
_cell.angle_alpha   90.00
_cell.angle_beta   90.00
_cell.angle_gamma   90.00
#
_symmetry.space_group_name_H-M   'P 1'
#
loop_
_entity.id
_entity.type
_entity.pdbx_description
1 polymer ?
#
loop_
_entity_poly.entity_id
_entity_poly.type
_entity_poly.pdbx_seq_one_letter_code
_entity_poly.pdbx_strand_id
1 'polypeptide(L)'
;MNSVLSMEFMQNALMAGVLASLACGIIGSLVVVNRQVFMAGGVAHTAYGGVGLAFFLGLPVLPCAVGFTVLAALIMALASFGRSERSDGIIGIMWAAGMAFGIILLDLTPGYNVDLMSYLFGSLLAVPASDIWIMLLLDLFILAVVLFWYKDFLSLSFDMEFARSTGVPVRMLYVLMQVMTAVTVVMVIQVAGLILVIALLTIPPMLAELFTNSLWKTMVLATLASLFFCLCGLAVSYHLDLTSGASIIAVATTGYVVAWGCKTLWRRT
;
A
#
# COMPACT_ATOMS: atom_id res chain seq x y z
N MET A 1 -28.61 5.69 9.48
CA MET A 1 -27.28 5.19 9.90
C MET A 1 -27.37 3.79 10.54
N ASN A 2 -28.18 3.58 11.59
CA ASN A 2 -28.23 2.29 12.31
C ASN A 2 -28.67 1.08 11.46
N SER A 3 -29.49 1.26 10.41
CA SER A 3 -29.90 0.18 9.48
C SER A 3 -28.89 -0.12 8.38
N VAL A 4 -27.94 0.79 8.11
CA VAL A 4 -26.90 0.61 7.08
C VAL A 4 -25.69 -0.12 7.67
N LEU A 5 -25.38 0.13 8.94
CA LEU A 5 -24.31 -0.56 9.68
C LEU A 5 -24.62 -2.05 9.97
N SER A 6 -25.88 -2.46 9.87
CA SER A 6 -26.28 -3.87 10.01
C SER A 6 -26.17 -4.67 8.70
N MET A 7 -25.90 -4.01 7.57
CA MET A 7 -25.74 -4.72 6.30
C MET A 7 -24.33 -5.30 6.18
N GLU A 8 -24.26 -6.57 5.78
CA GLU A 8 -23.01 -7.34 5.71
C GLU A 8 -21.94 -6.67 4.84
N PHE A 9 -22.32 -6.09 3.70
CA PHE A 9 -21.39 -5.39 2.81
C PHE A 9 -20.74 -4.16 3.48
N MET A 10 -21.48 -3.43 4.33
CA MET A 10 -20.97 -2.25 5.02
C MET A 10 -20.03 -2.66 6.14
N GLN A 11 -20.36 -3.74 6.86
CA GLN A 11 -19.47 -4.31 7.87
C GLN A 11 -18.16 -4.80 7.25
N ASN A 12 -18.24 -5.48 6.11
CA ASN A 12 -17.08 -5.93 5.36
C ASN A 12 -16.21 -4.75 4.89
N ALA A 13 -16.83 -3.70 4.35
CA ALA A 13 -16.12 -2.49 3.92
C ALA A 13 -15.39 -1.80 5.09
N LEU A 14 -16.02 -1.72 6.27
CA LEU A 14 -15.40 -1.15 7.46
C LEU A 14 -14.24 -2.01 7.98
N MET A 15 -14.42 -3.33 8.05
CA MET A 15 -13.37 -4.27 8.46
C MET A 15 -12.18 -4.23 7.49
N ALA A 16 -12.45 -4.26 6.19
CA ALA A 16 -11.42 -4.15 5.16
C ALA A 16 -10.70 -2.80 5.23
N GLY A 17 -11.42 -1.70 5.48
CA GLY A 17 -10.83 -0.38 5.73
C GLY A 17 -9.89 -0.37 6.93
N VAL A 18 -10.28 -1.00 8.05
CA VAL A 18 -9.42 -1.11 9.25
C VAL A 18 -8.14 -1.89 8.97
N LEU A 19 -8.25 -3.06 8.33
CA LEU A 19 -7.12 -3.93 8.01
C LEU A 19 -6.18 -3.26 6.99
N ALA A 20 -6.74 -2.68 5.92
CA ALA A 20 -5.96 -1.92 4.95
C ALA A 20 -5.23 -0.74 5.62
N SER A 21 -5.89 -0.01 6.51
CA SER A 21 -5.27 1.10 7.25
C SER A 21 -4.17 0.65 8.20
N LEU A 22 -4.30 -0.53 8.81
CA LEU A 22 -3.26 -1.14 9.64
C LEU A 22 -2.00 -1.44 8.81
N ALA A 23 -2.15 -2.20 7.73
CA ALA A 23 -1.04 -2.55 6.85
C ALA A 23 -0.37 -1.30 6.26
N CYS A 24 -1.18 -0.38 5.70
CA CYS A 24 -0.68 0.84 5.09
C CYS A 24 0.00 1.76 6.12
N GLY A 25 -0.51 1.86 7.34
CA GLY A 25 0.12 2.67 8.39
C GLY A 25 1.49 2.13 8.79
N ILE A 26 1.62 0.81 8.96
CA ILE A 26 2.88 0.16 9.36
C ILE A 26 3.89 0.19 8.21
N ILE A 27 3.53 -0.42 7.07
CA ILE A 27 4.43 -0.57 5.93
C ILE A 27 4.66 0.78 5.25
N GLY A 28 3.64 1.62 5.14
CA GLY A 28 3.80 2.98 4.62
C GLY A 28 4.75 3.82 5.45
N SER A 29 4.75 3.69 6.79
CA SER A 29 5.74 4.36 7.63
C SER A 29 7.17 3.91 7.35
N LEU A 30 7.40 2.61 7.18
CA LEU A 30 8.72 2.10 6.78
C LEU A 30 9.11 2.61 5.39
N VAL A 31 8.19 2.55 4.43
CA VAL A 31 8.41 2.99 3.05
C VAL A 31 8.75 4.49 2.99
N VAL A 32 8.02 5.34 3.71
CA VAL A 32 8.23 6.79 3.71
C VAL A 32 9.54 7.16 4.40
N VAL A 33 9.79 6.65 5.61
CA VAL A 33 11.03 6.96 6.37
C VAL A 33 12.27 6.53 5.58
N ASN A 34 12.21 5.37 4.90
CA ASN A 34 13.32 4.86 4.09
C ASN A 34 13.38 5.46 2.67
N ARG A 35 12.53 6.44 2.34
CA ARG A 35 12.45 7.10 1.01
C ARG A 35 12.20 6.12 -0.14
N GLN A 36 11.45 5.05 0.11
CA GLN A 36 11.13 3.99 -0.84
C GLN A 36 9.74 4.13 -1.48
N VAL A 37 9.15 5.34 -1.45
CA VAL A 37 7.81 5.60 -2.01
C VAL A 37 7.73 5.24 -3.49
N PHE A 38 8.75 5.62 -4.27
CA PHE A 38 8.78 5.32 -5.70
C PHE A 38 8.85 3.81 -5.98
N MET A 39 9.64 3.09 -5.16
CA MET A 39 9.71 1.62 -5.19
C MET A 39 8.34 0.99 -4.87
N ALA A 40 7.64 1.46 -3.85
CA ALA A 40 6.28 0.96 -3.53
C ALA A 40 5.30 1.19 -4.69
N GLY A 41 5.38 2.34 -5.36
CA GLY A 41 4.56 2.61 -6.55
C GLY A 41 4.92 1.69 -7.73
N GLY A 42 6.21 1.41 -7.94
CA GLY A 42 6.67 0.47 -8.96
C GLY A 42 6.16 -0.94 -8.72
N VAL A 43 6.17 -1.38 -7.47
CA VAL A 43 5.58 -2.66 -7.05
C VAL A 43 4.07 -2.68 -7.33
N ALA A 44 3.33 -1.61 -7.02
CA ALA A 44 1.89 -1.52 -7.29
C ALA A 44 1.52 -1.62 -8.77
N HIS A 45 2.25 -0.96 -9.65
CA HIS A 45 1.96 -1.01 -11.08
C HIS A 45 2.45 -2.31 -11.73
N THR A 46 3.56 -2.86 -11.22
CA THR A 46 4.03 -4.16 -11.68
C THR A 46 3.09 -5.29 -11.26
N ALA A 47 2.39 -5.15 -10.14
CA ALA A 47 1.38 -6.13 -9.69
C ALA A 47 0.27 -6.38 -10.72
N TYR A 48 -0.04 -5.39 -11.56
CA TYR A 48 -1.00 -5.53 -12.64
C TYR A 48 -0.62 -6.62 -13.65
N GLY A 49 0.68 -6.86 -13.83
CA GLY A 49 1.19 -7.98 -14.63
C GLY A 49 0.77 -9.34 -14.10
N GLY A 50 0.76 -9.51 -12.78
CA GLY A 50 0.30 -10.74 -12.12
C GLY A 50 -1.21 -10.95 -12.25
N VAL A 51 -1.98 -9.87 -12.21
CA VAL A 51 -3.43 -9.89 -12.45
C VAL A 51 -3.72 -10.31 -13.89
N GLY A 52 -3.08 -9.67 -14.88
CA GLY A 52 -3.22 -10.06 -16.29
C GLY A 52 -2.80 -11.50 -16.57
N LEU A 53 -1.72 -11.97 -15.94
CA LEU A 53 -1.26 -13.36 -16.04
C LEU A 53 -2.30 -14.36 -15.50
N ALA A 54 -2.95 -14.03 -14.38
CA ALA A 54 -3.99 -14.88 -13.82
C ALA A 54 -5.15 -15.05 -14.80
N PHE A 55 -5.63 -13.94 -15.37
CA PHE A 55 -6.75 -13.97 -16.31
C PHE A 55 -6.42 -14.68 -17.61
N PHE A 56 -5.25 -14.39 -18.20
CA PHE A 56 -4.83 -15.01 -19.45
C PHE A 56 -4.67 -16.54 -19.33
N LEU A 57 -4.19 -17.03 -18.18
CA LEU A 57 -4.03 -18.46 -17.92
C LEU A 57 -5.27 -19.13 -17.32
N GLY A 58 -6.32 -18.37 -17.00
CA GLY A 58 -7.50 -18.87 -16.30
C GLY A 58 -7.19 -19.37 -14.87
N LEU A 59 -6.18 -18.80 -14.22
CA LEU A 59 -5.75 -19.14 -12.86
C LEU A 59 -6.38 -18.21 -11.80
N PRO A 60 -6.42 -18.62 -10.52
CA PRO A 60 -6.89 -17.75 -9.44
C PRO A 60 -6.05 -16.47 -9.32
N VAL A 61 -6.71 -15.31 -9.23
CA VAL A 61 -6.06 -13.97 -9.26
C VAL A 61 -5.11 -13.75 -8.10
N LEU A 62 -5.53 -14.05 -6.88
CA LEU A 62 -4.75 -13.77 -5.67
C LEU A 62 -3.34 -14.41 -5.67
N PRO A 63 -3.17 -15.75 -5.84
CA PRO A 63 -1.85 -16.36 -5.82
C PRO A 63 -0.95 -15.91 -6.98
N CYS A 64 -1.52 -15.70 -8.17
CA CYS A 64 -0.78 -15.18 -9.32
C CYS A 64 -0.31 -13.73 -9.09
N ALA A 65 -1.18 -12.86 -8.58
CA ALA A 65 -0.84 -11.49 -8.25
C ALA A 65 0.23 -11.43 -7.15
N VAL A 66 0.07 -12.18 -6.05
CA VAL A 66 1.08 -12.24 -4.98
C VAL A 66 2.41 -12.77 -5.52
N GLY A 67 2.41 -13.91 -6.20
CA GLY A 67 3.64 -14.54 -6.70
C GLY A 67 4.40 -13.64 -7.68
N PHE A 68 3.71 -13.05 -8.64
CA PHE A 68 4.31 -12.14 -9.61
C PHE A 68 4.83 -10.85 -8.94
N THR A 69 4.04 -10.26 -8.05
CA THR A 69 4.41 -8.99 -7.40
C THR A 69 5.59 -9.17 -6.45
N VAL A 70 5.62 -10.27 -5.69
CA VAL A 70 6.75 -10.62 -4.83
C VAL A 70 8.01 -10.86 -5.67
N LEU A 71 7.90 -11.62 -6.77
CA LEU A 71 9.02 -11.84 -7.69
C LEU A 71 9.56 -10.51 -8.24
N ALA A 72 8.67 -9.63 -8.70
CA ALA A 72 9.03 -8.31 -9.21
C ALA A 72 9.69 -7.44 -8.14
N ALA A 73 9.15 -7.43 -6.92
CA ALA A 73 9.72 -6.71 -5.79
C ALA A 73 11.11 -7.23 -5.42
N LEU A 74 11.32 -8.55 -5.45
CA LEU A 74 12.65 -9.17 -5.25
C LEU A 74 13.65 -8.73 -6.32
N ILE A 75 13.25 -8.79 -7.59
CA ILE A 75 14.10 -8.35 -8.72
C ILE A 75 14.48 -6.88 -8.56
N MET A 76 13.49 -6.01 -8.32
CA MET A 76 13.73 -4.59 -8.11
C MET A 76 14.59 -4.32 -6.88
N ALA A 77 14.37 -5.04 -5.78
CA ALA A 77 15.13 -4.89 -4.53
C ALA A 77 16.59 -5.27 -4.75
N LEU A 78 16.85 -6.42 -5.37
CA LEU A 78 18.21 -6.90 -5.65
C LEU A 78 18.95 -6.01 -6.65
N ALA A 79 18.24 -5.47 -7.65
CA ALA A 79 18.82 -4.61 -8.66
C ALA A 79 19.14 -3.20 -8.12
N SER A 80 18.33 -2.71 -7.19
CA SER A 80 18.42 -1.36 -6.60
C SER A 80 19.29 -1.27 -5.35
N PHE A 81 19.50 -2.36 -4.62
CA PHE A 81 20.20 -2.34 -3.35
C PHE A 81 21.63 -1.78 -3.47
N GLY A 82 21.92 -0.70 -2.73
CA GLY A 82 23.23 -0.02 -2.73
C GLY A 82 23.55 0.77 -4.00
N ARG A 83 22.59 0.96 -4.92
CA ARG A 83 22.77 1.66 -6.20
C ARG A 83 21.80 2.82 -6.36
N SER A 84 21.96 3.86 -5.55
CA SER A 84 21.05 5.02 -5.49
C SER A 84 20.87 5.71 -6.84
N GLU A 85 21.93 5.90 -7.63
CA GLU A 85 21.87 6.70 -8.87
C GLU A 85 21.06 6.07 -10.01
N ARG A 86 20.84 4.75 -10.00
CA ARG A 86 20.13 4.03 -11.08
C ARG A 86 18.87 3.29 -10.61
N SER A 87 18.59 3.34 -9.30
CA SER A 87 17.44 2.64 -8.71
C SER A 87 16.13 3.10 -9.31
N ASP A 88 15.93 4.41 -9.46
CA ASP A 88 14.70 4.99 -10.02
C ASP A 88 14.48 4.55 -11.48
N GLY A 89 15.53 4.47 -12.28
CA GLY A 89 15.43 3.99 -13.67
C GLY A 89 14.94 2.54 -13.76
N ILE A 90 15.47 1.66 -12.90
CA ILE A 90 15.07 0.24 -12.86
C ILE A 90 13.62 0.11 -12.40
N ILE A 91 13.23 0.83 -11.35
CA ILE A 91 11.87 0.83 -10.83
C ILE A 91 10.88 1.34 -11.90
N GLY A 92 11.23 2.42 -12.60
CA GLY A 92 10.40 2.97 -13.68
C GLY A 92 10.23 2.01 -14.87
N ILE A 93 11.28 1.28 -15.25
CA ILE A 93 11.19 0.25 -16.29
C ILE A 93 10.25 -0.88 -15.86
N MET A 94 10.42 -1.38 -14.63
CA MET A 94 9.59 -2.47 -14.10
C MET A 94 8.12 -2.06 -13.97
N TRP A 95 7.87 -0.83 -13.51
CA TRP A 95 6.53 -0.23 -13.48
C TRP A 95 5.87 -0.26 -14.86
N ALA A 96 6.53 0.30 -15.87
CA ALA A 96 5.96 0.38 -17.22
C ALA A 96 5.79 -1.02 -17.83
N ALA A 97 6.78 -1.89 -17.68
CA ALA A 97 6.76 -3.24 -18.21
C ALA A 97 5.65 -4.09 -17.58
N GLY A 98 5.49 -4.06 -16.26
CA GLY A 98 4.48 -4.86 -15.58
C GLY A 98 3.04 -4.42 -15.89
N MET A 99 2.80 -3.11 -15.97
CA MET A 99 1.49 -2.59 -16.38
C MET A 99 1.18 -2.94 -17.84
N ALA A 100 2.12 -2.70 -18.77
CA ALA A 100 1.93 -3.03 -20.17
C ALA A 100 1.74 -4.54 -20.38
N PHE A 101 2.54 -5.36 -19.69
CA PHE A 101 2.41 -6.82 -19.74
C PHE A 101 1.04 -7.29 -19.26
N GLY A 102 0.56 -6.75 -18.13
CA GLY A 102 -0.77 -7.08 -17.61
C GLY A 102 -1.88 -6.72 -18.59
N ILE A 103 -1.85 -5.52 -19.17
CA ILE A 103 -2.85 -5.05 -20.14
C ILE A 103 -2.83 -5.92 -21.41
N ILE A 104 -1.64 -6.19 -21.99
CA ILE A 104 -1.52 -7.03 -23.20
C ILE A 104 -2.12 -8.42 -22.96
N LEU A 105 -1.86 -9.03 -21.79
CA LEU A 105 -2.42 -10.34 -21.46
C LEU A 105 -3.95 -10.31 -21.31
N LEU A 106 -4.49 -9.24 -20.74
CA LEU A 106 -5.94 -9.03 -20.67
C LEU A 106 -6.56 -8.88 -22.06
N ASP A 107 -5.97 -8.07 -22.93
CA ASP A 107 -6.44 -7.86 -24.31
C ASP A 107 -6.42 -9.15 -25.14
N LEU A 108 -5.46 -10.04 -24.87
CA LEU A 108 -5.37 -11.36 -25.51
C LEU A 108 -6.35 -12.39 -24.94
N THR A 109 -7.03 -12.10 -23.82
CA THR A 109 -7.94 -13.04 -23.16
C THR A 109 -9.31 -13.04 -23.86
N PRO A 110 -9.75 -14.14 -24.51
CA PRO A 110 -10.98 -14.16 -25.30
C PRO A 110 -12.24 -13.93 -24.46
N GLY A 111 -13.09 -13.00 -24.90
CA GLY A 111 -14.40 -12.75 -24.27
C GLY A 111 -14.34 -11.98 -22.95
N TYR A 112 -13.18 -11.43 -22.57
CA TYR A 112 -13.00 -10.71 -21.32
C TYR A 112 -12.98 -9.19 -21.56
N ASN A 113 -14.06 -8.49 -21.20
CA ASN A 113 -14.09 -7.02 -21.10
C ASN A 113 -13.83 -6.64 -19.65
N VAL A 114 -12.56 -6.46 -19.28
CA VAL A 114 -12.20 -5.99 -17.93
C VAL A 114 -12.66 -4.56 -17.77
N ASP A 115 -13.41 -4.28 -16.71
CA ASP A 115 -13.58 -2.90 -16.26
C ASP A 115 -12.28 -2.43 -15.59
N LEU A 116 -11.37 -1.90 -16.41
CA LEU A 116 -10.09 -1.35 -15.98
C LEU A 116 -10.31 -0.27 -14.89
N MET A 117 -11.38 0.50 -15.00
CA MET A 117 -11.71 1.55 -14.04
C MET A 117 -12.04 0.96 -12.67
N SER A 118 -12.75 -0.17 -12.62
CA SER A 118 -13.01 -0.89 -11.38
C SER A 118 -11.73 -1.40 -10.71
N TYR A 119 -10.70 -1.80 -11.47
CA TYR A 119 -9.42 -2.23 -10.89
C TYR A 119 -8.53 -1.06 -10.44
N LEU A 120 -8.58 0.05 -11.17
CA LEU A 120 -7.80 1.26 -10.84
C LEU A 120 -8.33 1.95 -9.58
N PHE A 121 -9.66 2.01 -9.42
CA PHE A 121 -10.29 2.74 -8.32
C PHE A 121 -10.94 1.87 -7.24
N GLY A 122 -11.11 0.57 -7.49
CA GLY A 122 -11.64 -0.39 -6.55
C GLY A 122 -13.09 -0.12 -6.12
N SER A 123 -13.61 -1.00 -5.27
CA SER A 123 -14.84 -0.76 -4.52
C SER A 123 -14.74 -1.41 -3.15
N LEU A 124 -14.50 -0.59 -2.12
CA LEU A 124 -14.45 -1.05 -0.73
C LEU A 124 -15.76 -1.74 -0.30
N LEU A 125 -16.88 -1.38 -0.94
CA LEU A 125 -18.21 -1.92 -0.67
C LEU A 125 -18.42 -3.35 -1.19
N ALA A 126 -17.58 -3.80 -2.13
CA ALA A 126 -17.73 -5.10 -2.80
C ALA A 126 -16.81 -6.19 -2.23
N VAL A 127 -16.19 -5.96 -1.07
CA VAL A 127 -15.22 -6.89 -0.49
C VAL A 127 -15.92 -8.14 0.07
N PRO A 128 -15.55 -9.35 -0.40
CA PRO A 128 -16.11 -10.58 0.14
C PRO A 128 -15.51 -10.92 1.51
N ALA A 129 -16.27 -11.65 2.33
CA ALA A 129 -15.83 -12.04 3.68
C ALA A 129 -14.57 -12.92 3.70
N SER A 130 -14.32 -13.69 2.63
CA SER A 130 -13.09 -14.48 2.47
C SER A 130 -11.84 -13.62 2.50
N ASP A 131 -11.91 -12.44 1.89
CA ASP A 131 -10.74 -11.57 1.72
C ASP A 131 -10.38 -10.89 3.04
N ILE A 132 -11.36 -10.64 3.91
CA ILE A 132 -11.13 -10.11 5.26
C ILE A 132 -10.24 -11.05 6.08
N TRP A 133 -10.49 -12.36 6.02
CA TRP A 133 -9.67 -13.34 6.74
C TRP A 133 -8.24 -13.40 6.19
N ILE A 134 -8.08 -13.27 4.87
CA ILE A 134 -6.77 -13.23 4.22
C ILE A 134 -6.02 -11.96 4.64
N MET A 135 -6.68 -10.80 4.62
CA MET A 135 -6.13 -9.53 5.09
C MET A 135 -5.67 -9.64 6.55
N LEU A 136 -6.51 -10.20 7.43
CA LEU A 136 -6.19 -10.38 8.84
C LEU A 136 -4.93 -11.24 9.02
N LEU A 137 -4.81 -12.34 8.27
CA LEU A 137 -3.64 -13.22 8.34
C LEU A 137 -2.37 -12.52 7.85
N LEU A 138 -2.48 -11.73 6.78
CA LEU A 138 -1.36 -10.94 6.27
C LEU A 138 -0.94 -9.83 7.24
N ASP A 139 -1.89 -9.16 7.88
CA ASP A 139 -1.61 -8.14 8.89
C ASP A 139 -0.92 -8.73 10.12
N LEU A 140 -1.37 -9.90 10.58
CA LEU A 140 -0.71 -10.62 11.67
C LEU A 140 0.72 -11.00 11.29
N PHE A 141 0.96 -11.43 10.05
CA PHE A 141 2.30 -11.71 9.55
C PHE A 141 3.17 -10.43 9.52
N ILE A 142 2.66 -9.34 8.95
CA ILE A 142 3.35 -8.04 8.91
C ILE A 142 3.70 -7.57 10.32
N LEU A 143 2.74 -7.59 11.24
CA LEU A 143 2.94 -7.21 12.63
C LEU A 143 3.99 -8.07 13.30
N ALA A 144 3.91 -9.39 13.17
CA ALA A 144 4.87 -10.31 13.77
C ALA A 144 6.31 -10.02 13.27
N VAL A 145 6.47 -9.84 11.96
CA VAL A 145 7.78 -9.54 11.36
C VAL A 145 8.31 -8.18 11.82
N VAL A 146 7.47 -7.14 11.76
CA VAL A 146 7.88 -5.78 12.13
C VAL A 146 8.18 -5.68 13.62
N LEU A 147 7.39 -6.31 14.49
CA LEU A 147 7.65 -6.32 15.93
C LEU A 147 8.92 -7.09 16.27
N PHE A 148 9.14 -8.24 15.65
CA PHE A 148 10.35 -9.04 15.86
C PHE A 148 11.62 -8.29 15.43
N TRP A 149 11.60 -7.66 14.25
CA TRP A 149 12.74 -6.93 13.68
C TRP A 149 12.69 -5.42 13.96
N TYR A 150 11.87 -4.94 14.90
CA TYR A 150 11.59 -3.50 15.06
C TYR A 150 12.85 -2.66 15.26
N LYS A 151 13.75 -3.09 16.16
CA LYS A 151 15.01 -2.37 16.46
C LYS A 151 15.93 -2.32 15.25
N ASP A 152 15.92 -3.36 14.43
CA ASP A 152 16.79 -3.47 13.28
C ASP A 152 16.24 -2.68 12.09
N PHE A 153 14.91 -2.67 11.88
CA PHE A 153 14.24 -1.73 10.97
C PHE A 153 14.47 -0.28 11.38
N LEU A 154 14.41 0.01 12.69
CA LEU A 154 14.73 1.33 13.22
C LEU A 154 16.17 1.70 12.88
N SER A 155 17.15 0.83 13.17
CA SER A 155 18.56 1.09 12.86
C SER A 155 18.77 1.30 11.35
N LEU A 156 18.19 0.45 10.51
CA LEU A 156 18.23 0.54 9.05
C LEU A 156 17.71 1.90 8.55
N SER A 157 16.61 2.37 9.13
CA SER A 157 15.90 3.58 8.68
C SER A 157 16.61 4.87 9.05
N PHE A 158 17.39 4.87 10.13
CA PHE A 158 18.11 6.05 10.62
C PHE A 158 19.53 6.15 10.06
N ASP A 159 20.28 5.05 10.08
CA ASP A 159 21.65 5.01 9.57
C ASP A 159 22.02 3.59 9.12
N MET A 160 22.06 3.42 7.79
CA MET A 160 22.37 2.14 7.15
C MET A 160 23.82 1.69 7.39
N GLU A 161 24.77 2.62 7.46
CA GLU A 161 26.19 2.29 7.68
C GLU A 161 26.42 1.86 9.13
N PHE A 162 25.83 2.60 10.08
CA PHE A 162 25.83 2.24 11.49
C PHE A 162 25.19 0.86 11.71
N ALA A 163 23.99 0.64 11.17
CA ALA A 163 23.28 -0.65 11.29
C ALA A 163 24.16 -1.81 10.79
N ARG A 164 24.83 -1.62 9.65
CA ARG A 164 25.73 -2.64 9.08
C ARG A 164 26.92 -2.91 10.00
N SER A 165 27.50 -1.88 10.62
CA SER A 165 28.63 -2.03 11.55
C SER A 165 28.24 -2.74 12.85
N THR A 166 27.00 -2.62 13.30
CA THR A 166 26.50 -3.24 14.53
C THR A 166 25.97 -4.67 14.32
N GLY A 167 26.18 -5.25 13.12
CA GLY A 167 25.79 -6.62 12.80
C GLY A 167 24.34 -6.80 12.33
N VAL A 168 23.62 -5.70 12.05
CA VAL A 168 22.25 -5.79 11.51
C VAL A 168 22.30 -6.35 10.08
N PRO A 169 21.46 -7.34 9.71
CA PRO A 169 21.41 -7.91 8.37
C PRO A 169 20.69 -6.97 7.38
N VAL A 170 21.26 -5.80 7.13
CA VAL A 170 20.71 -4.68 6.33
C VAL A 170 20.11 -5.15 4.99
N ARG A 171 20.85 -5.98 4.24
CA ARG A 171 20.38 -6.46 2.93
C ARG A 171 19.14 -7.34 3.04
N MET A 172 19.10 -8.23 4.03
CA MET A 172 17.96 -9.10 4.27
C MET A 172 16.74 -8.27 4.67
N LEU A 173 16.91 -7.30 5.57
CA LEU A 173 15.81 -6.44 6.03
C LEU A 173 15.28 -5.52 4.93
N TYR A 174 16.16 -5.01 4.08
CA TYR A 174 15.75 -4.26 2.90
C TYR A 174 14.88 -5.13 1.98
N VAL A 175 15.33 -6.35 1.64
CA VAL A 175 14.54 -7.26 0.81
C VAL A 175 13.21 -7.63 1.49
N LEU A 176 13.24 -7.92 2.80
CA LEU A 176 12.06 -8.26 3.58
C LEU A 176 11.04 -7.11 3.58
N MET A 177 11.49 -5.87 3.73
CA MET A 177 10.64 -4.68 3.60
C MET A 177 9.96 -4.64 2.23
N GLN A 178 10.68 -4.89 1.14
CA GLN A 178 10.10 -4.89 -0.21
C GLN A 178 9.10 -6.02 -0.44
N VAL A 179 9.33 -7.19 0.15
CA VAL A 179 8.36 -8.31 0.13
C VAL A 179 7.10 -7.96 0.92
N MET A 180 7.23 -7.37 2.11
CA MET A 180 6.08 -6.90 2.88
C MET A 180 5.30 -5.81 2.15
N THR A 181 6.00 -4.89 1.46
CA THR A 181 5.37 -3.90 0.58
C THR A 181 4.60 -4.57 -0.55
N ALA A 182 5.18 -5.57 -1.23
CA ALA A 182 4.50 -6.31 -2.30
C ALA A 182 3.22 -6.99 -1.84
N VAL A 183 3.27 -7.68 -0.70
CA VAL A 183 2.10 -8.35 -0.12
C VAL A 183 1.02 -7.35 0.28
N THR A 184 1.42 -6.24 0.91
CA THR A 184 0.50 -5.14 1.28
C THR A 184 -0.15 -4.53 0.06
N VAL A 185 0.63 -4.27 -0.99
CA VAL A 185 0.15 -3.74 -2.26
C VAL A 185 -0.92 -4.64 -2.86
N VAL A 186 -0.66 -5.94 -3.01
CA VAL A 186 -1.63 -6.87 -3.61
C VAL A 186 -2.92 -6.95 -2.79
N MET A 187 -2.78 -6.97 -1.46
CA MET A 187 -3.92 -6.95 -0.54
C MET A 187 -4.79 -5.71 -0.74
N VAL A 188 -4.18 -4.52 -0.79
CA VAL A 188 -4.92 -3.25 -0.92
C VAL A 188 -5.49 -3.08 -2.33
N ILE A 189 -4.84 -3.59 -3.38
CA ILE A 189 -5.36 -3.55 -4.76
C ILE A 189 -6.73 -4.23 -4.84
N GLN A 190 -6.90 -5.40 -4.22
CA GLN A 190 -8.17 -6.15 -4.33
C GLN A 190 -9.35 -5.45 -3.65
N VAL A 191 -9.07 -4.68 -2.61
CA VAL A 191 -10.09 -4.03 -1.78
C VAL A 191 -10.38 -2.61 -2.27
N ALA A 192 -9.32 -1.84 -2.51
CA ALA A 192 -9.33 -0.40 -2.60
C ALA A 192 -8.93 0.12 -4.00
N GLY A 193 -8.38 -0.74 -4.85
CA GLY A 193 -7.92 -0.38 -6.19
C GLY A 193 -6.50 0.17 -6.22
N LEU A 194 -5.89 0.08 -7.40
CA LEU A 194 -4.46 0.35 -7.61
C LEU A 194 -4.02 1.77 -7.24
N ILE A 195 -4.84 2.78 -7.55
CA ILE A 195 -4.48 4.19 -7.30
C ILE A 195 -4.47 4.49 -5.79
N LEU A 196 -5.44 3.94 -5.06
CA LEU A 196 -5.59 4.19 -3.63
C LEU A 196 -4.43 3.59 -2.82
N VAL A 197 -3.81 2.50 -3.30
CA VAL A 197 -2.66 1.84 -2.66
C VAL A 197 -1.53 2.83 -2.39
N ILE A 198 -1.09 3.58 -3.41
CA ILE A 198 0.01 4.53 -3.26
C ILE A 198 -0.40 5.67 -2.35
N ALA A 199 -1.63 6.16 -2.46
CA ALA A 199 -2.12 7.24 -1.60
C ALA A 199 -2.11 6.84 -0.11
N LEU A 200 -2.59 5.65 0.25
CA LEU A 200 -2.62 5.18 1.64
C LEU A 200 -1.24 4.78 2.18
N LEU A 201 -0.33 4.31 1.33
CA LEU A 201 1.05 4.03 1.73
C LEU A 201 1.91 5.29 1.91
N THR A 202 1.44 6.47 1.47
CA THR A 202 2.25 7.69 1.44
C THR A 202 1.66 8.82 2.28
N ILE A 203 0.40 9.18 2.05
CA ILE A 203 -0.22 10.37 2.65
C ILE A 203 -0.36 10.23 4.17
N PRO A 204 -0.94 9.15 4.73
CA PRO A 204 -1.05 9.01 6.18
C PRO A 204 0.30 8.96 6.91
N PRO A 205 1.31 8.19 6.44
CA PRO A 205 2.63 8.24 7.06
C PRO A 205 3.33 9.59 6.96
N MET A 206 3.26 10.27 5.81
CA MET A 206 3.80 11.63 5.69
C MET A 206 3.09 12.62 6.61
N LEU A 207 1.77 12.48 6.79
CA LEU A 207 1.02 13.28 7.76
C LEU A 207 1.52 13.00 9.18
N ALA A 208 1.72 11.73 9.54
CA ALA A 208 2.18 11.34 10.87
C ALA A 208 3.58 11.90 11.19
N GLU A 209 4.51 11.89 10.22
CA GLU A 209 5.85 12.50 10.36
C GLU A 209 5.81 14.02 10.62
N LEU A 210 4.69 14.70 10.33
CA LEU A 210 4.53 16.09 10.73
C LEU A 210 4.41 16.25 12.25
N PHE A 211 3.97 15.23 12.99
CA PHE A 211 3.66 15.38 14.42
C PHE A 211 4.60 14.57 15.32
N THR A 212 5.45 13.71 14.77
CA THR A 212 6.33 12.86 15.56
C THR A 212 7.66 12.54 14.87
N ASN A 213 8.67 12.22 15.68
CA ASN A 213 10.02 11.83 15.23
C ASN A 213 10.36 10.38 15.59
N SER A 214 9.38 9.60 16.08
CA SER A 214 9.58 8.21 16.50
C SER A 214 8.85 7.28 15.55
N LEU A 215 9.57 6.32 14.95
CA LEU A 215 9.02 5.37 13.99
C LEU A 215 7.76 4.66 14.51
N TRP A 216 7.79 4.17 15.76
CA TRP A 216 6.61 3.56 16.39
C TRP A 216 5.40 4.51 16.44
N LYS A 217 5.63 5.77 16.85
CA LYS A 217 4.55 6.76 16.89
C LYS A 217 4.06 7.09 15.48
N THR A 218 4.95 7.12 14.48
CA THR A 218 4.58 7.32 13.08
C THR A 218 3.68 6.19 12.60
N MET A 219 4.03 4.92 12.87
CA MET A 219 3.21 3.76 12.50
C MET A 219 1.80 3.85 13.08
N VAL A 220 1.67 4.13 14.39
CA VAL A 220 0.37 4.24 15.05
C VAL A 220 -0.45 5.42 14.51
N LEU A 221 0.16 6.60 14.40
CA LEU A 221 -0.53 7.79 13.88
C LEU A 221 -0.91 7.63 12.41
N ALA A 222 -0.08 6.99 11.59
CA ALA A 222 -0.36 6.72 10.19
C ALA A 222 -1.52 5.74 10.04
N THR A 223 -1.58 4.68 10.86
CA THR A 223 -2.73 3.76 10.89
C THR A 223 -4.02 4.49 11.26
N LEU A 224 -3.99 5.32 12.31
CA LEU A 224 -5.17 6.09 12.74
C LEU A 224 -5.61 7.13 11.70
N ALA A 225 -4.65 7.84 11.08
CA ALA A 225 -4.93 8.80 10.03
C ALA A 225 -5.48 8.11 8.77
N SER A 226 -4.90 6.97 8.38
CA SER A 226 -5.40 6.15 7.27
C SER A 226 -6.83 5.70 7.53
N LEU A 227 -7.12 5.20 8.73
CA LEU A 227 -8.47 4.78 9.12
C LEU A 227 -9.45 5.95 9.06
N PHE A 228 -9.05 7.11 9.60
CA PHE A 228 -9.86 8.33 9.53
C PHE A 228 -10.17 8.73 8.08
N PHE A 229 -9.18 8.69 7.18
CA PHE A 229 -9.39 9.01 5.77
C PHE A 229 -10.27 7.98 5.05
N CYS A 230 -10.11 6.69 5.34
CA CYS A 230 -10.99 5.65 4.81
C CYS A 230 -12.43 5.88 5.24
N LEU A 231 -12.68 6.14 6.53
CA LEU A 231 -14.03 6.38 7.06
C LEU A 231 -14.67 7.65 6.51
N CYS A 232 -13.94 8.78 6.52
CA CYS A 232 -14.44 10.04 5.99
C CYS A 232 -14.64 9.97 4.47
N GLY A 233 -13.71 9.37 3.73
CA GLY A 233 -13.81 9.20 2.28
C GLY A 233 -14.97 8.28 1.89
N LEU A 234 -15.20 7.20 2.64
CA LEU A 234 -16.34 6.31 2.42
C LEU A 234 -17.67 7.02 2.73
N ALA A 235 -17.74 7.83 3.78
CA ALA A 235 -18.92 8.63 4.10
C ALA A 235 -19.24 9.65 2.99
N VAL A 236 -18.21 10.33 2.47
CA VAL A 236 -18.35 11.27 1.34
C VAL A 236 -18.82 10.54 0.08
N SER A 237 -18.19 9.40 -0.23
CA SER A 237 -18.56 8.54 -1.36
C SER A 237 -20.01 8.09 -1.28
N TYR A 238 -20.48 7.67 -0.10
CA TYR A 238 -21.86 7.24 0.13
C TYR A 238 -22.88 8.37 -0.03
N HIS A 239 -22.59 9.58 0.46
CA HIS A 239 -23.52 10.70 0.40
C HIS A 239 -23.59 11.40 -0.97
N LEU A 240 -22.47 11.41 -1.70
CA LEU A 240 -22.35 12.10 -2.99
C LEU A 240 -22.43 11.14 -4.19
N ASP A 241 -22.61 9.84 -3.96
CA ASP A 241 -22.61 8.79 -4.98
C ASP A 241 -21.34 8.82 -5.86
N LEU A 242 -20.19 8.98 -5.21
CA LEU A 242 -18.87 9.06 -5.85
C LEU A 242 -18.10 7.76 -5.72
N THR A 243 -17.14 7.52 -6.61
CA THR A 243 -16.19 6.41 -6.48
C THR A 243 -15.43 6.47 -5.15
N SER A 244 -15.47 5.37 -4.39
CA SER A 244 -14.92 5.30 -3.03
C SER A 244 -13.41 5.60 -2.98
N GLY A 245 -12.60 4.99 -3.84
CA GLY A 245 -11.16 5.23 -3.90
C GLY A 245 -10.80 6.69 -4.15
N ALA A 246 -11.43 7.32 -5.14
CA ALA A 246 -11.20 8.74 -5.47
C ALA A 246 -11.59 9.67 -4.30
N SER A 247 -12.69 9.37 -3.61
CA SER A 247 -13.17 10.14 -2.46
C SER A 247 -12.19 10.05 -1.28
N ILE A 248 -11.66 8.86 -0.99
CA ILE A 248 -10.65 8.66 0.06
C ILE A 248 -9.37 9.43 -0.26
N ILE A 249 -8.91 9.38 -1.51
CA ILE A 249 -7.72 10.14 -1.95
C ILE A 249 -7.93 11.65 -1.77
N ALA A 250 -9.11 12.16 -2.16
CA ALA A 250 -9.43 13.58 -2.02
C ALA A 250 -9.42 14.01 -0.54
N VAL A 251 -10.03 13.22 0.35
CA VAL A 251 -10.04 13.50 1.80
C VAL A 251 -8.63 13.40 2.39
N ALA A 252 -7.85 12.39 2.02
CA ALA A 252 -6.48 12.23 2.52
C ALA A 252 -5.59 13.40 2.08
N THR A 253 -5.66 13.78 0.80
CA THR A 253 -4.86 14.87 0.23
C THR A 253 -5.21 16.21 0.86
N THR A 254 -6.51 16.52 0.97
CA THR A 254 -6.97 17.76 1.63
C THR A 254 -6.58 17.79 3.11
N GLY A 255 -6.75 16.69 3.83
CA GLY A 255 -6.32 16.55 5.23
C GLY A 255 -4.82 16.78 5.41
N TYR A 256 -3.98 16.23 4.53
CA TYR A 256 -2.53 16.45 4.55
C TYR A 256 -2.16 17.91 4.29
N VAL A 257 -2.72 18.53 3.24
CA VAL A 257 -2.43 19.94 2.90
C VAL A 257 -2.82 20.88 4.03
N VAL A 258 -3.99 20.66 4.65
CA VAL A 258 -4.44 21.45 5.80
C VAL A 258 -3.51 21.27 7.00
N ALA A 259 -3.18 20.03 7.37
CA ALA A 259 -2.28 19.74 8.48
C ALA A 259 -0.88 20.37 8.28
N TRP A 260 -0.34 20.25 7.07
CA TRP A 260 0.94 20.86 6.69
C TRP A 260 0.88 22.40 6.75
N GLY A 261 -0.18 23.01 6.23
CA GLY A 261 -0.41 24.45 6.29
C GLY A 261 -0.48 24.97 7.73
N CYS A 262 -1.28 24.34 8.59
CA CYS A 262 -1.40 24.69 10.00
C CYS A 262 -0.07 24.60 10.74
N LYS A 263 0.70 23.52 10.54
CA LYS A 263 2.01 23.35 11.16
C LYS A 263 3.02 24.41 10.69
N THR A 264 2.97 24.76 9.41
CA THR A 264 3.87 25.78 8.83
C THR A 264 3.57 27.17 9.38
N LEU A 265 2.28 27.50 9.57
CA LEU A 265 1.86 28.75 10.18
C LEU A 265 2.25 28.81 11.66
N TRP A 266 2.03 27.74 12.43
CA TRP A 266 2.43 27.68 13.84
C TRP A 266 3.93 27.90 14.01
N ARG A 267 4.79 27.30 13.16
CA ARG A 267 6.25 27.47 13.26
C ARG A 267 6.73 28.89 12.93
N ARG A 268 5.90 29.74 12.32
CA ARG A 268 6.23 31.13 11.97
C ARG A 268 5.80 32.15 13.04
N THR A 269 4.97 31.75 13.99
CA THR A 269 4.57 32.55 15.16
C THR A 269 5.39 32.17 16.38
#